data_AF-A0AAD7MQH2-F1
#
_entry.id   AF-A0AAD7MQH2-F1
#
_cell.length_a   1.000
_cell.length_b   1.000
_cell.length_c   1.000
_cell.angle_alpha   90.00
_cell.angle_beta   90.00
_cell.angle_gamma   90.00
#
_symmetry.space_group_name_H-M   'P 1'
#
loop_
_entity.id
_entity.type
_entity.pdbx_description
1 polymer ?
#
loop_
_entity_poly.entity_id
_entity_poly.type
_entity_poly.pdbx_seq_one_letter_code
_entity_poly.pdbx_strand_id
1 'polypeptide(L)'
;DDLDEAIAGDQDRHVRHEAIDVVEDECPFESDEARQIFTAALEEVKAAEIIPNHFGVAEDEWEEPFYGETENVKIGRKEVEIVLHFEVWWPRAVAWAQGLELM
;
A
#
# COMPACT_ATOMS: atom_id res chain seq x y z
N ASP A 1 24.22 -11.57 -17.13
CA ASP A 1 24.52 -12.95 -17.54
C ASP A 1 24.80 -13.86 -16.34
N ASP A 2 26.02 -13.99 -15.81
CA ASP A 2 26.28 -15.00 -14.74
C ASP A 2 25.53 -14.75 -13.42
N LEU A 3 25.26 -13.49 -13.07
CA LEU A 3 24.52 -13.12 -11.85
C LEU A 3 23.02 -13.39 -11.99
N ASP A 4 22.47 -13.11 -13.16
CA ASP A 4 21.05 -13.27 -13.45
C ASP A 4 20.67 -14.76 -13.49
N GLU A 5 21.54 -15.59 -14.07
CA GLU A 5 21.40 -17.05 -14.10
C GLU A 5 21.48 -17.66 -12.69
N ALA A 6 22.37 -17.13 -11.83
CA ALA A 6 22.50 -17.57 -10.45
C ALA A 6 21.28 -17.19 -9.59
N ILE A 7 20.73 -15.99 -9.79
CA ILE A 7 19.51 -15.53 -9.13
C ILE A 7 18.30 -16.36 -9.58
N ALA A 8 18.17 -16.63 -10.88
CA ALA A 8 17.09 -17.44 -11.43
C ALA A 8 17.13 -18.88 -10.87
N GLY A 9 18.31 -19.50 -10.84
CA GLY A 9 18.48 -20.86 -10.31
C GLY A 9 18.15 -21.02 -8.82
N ASP A 10 18.36 -19.98 -8.01
CA ASP A 10 18.03 -20.00 -6.58
C ASP A 10 16.53 -19.78 -6.33
N GLN A 11 15.87 -18.97 -7.18
CA GLN A 11 14.43 -18.71 -7.14
C GLN A 11 13.58 -19.91 -7.61
N ASP A 12 14.06 -20.66 -8.60
CA ASP A 12 13.34 -21.77 -9.25
C ASP A 12 12.90 -22.88 -8.28
N ARG A 13 13.65 -23.10 -7.20
CA ARG A 13 13.32 -24.13 -6.20
C ARG A 13 12.12 -23.73 -5.33
N HIS A 14 11.78 -22.45 -5.28
CA HIS A 14 10.75 -21.88 -4.41
C HIS A 14 9.51 -21.39 -5.18
N VAL A 15 9.61 -21.13 -6.48
CA VAL A 15 8.49 -20.72 -7.33
C VAL A 15 7.86 -21.96 -7.99
N ARG A 16 6.69 -22.39 -7.49
CA ARG A 16 5.96 -23.58 -7.98
C ARG A 16 4.80 -23.27 -8.92
N HIS A 17 4.66 -22.01 -9.31
CA HIS A 17 3.63 -21.56 -10.24
C HIS A 17 4.28 -21.04 -11.51
N GLU A 18 3.57 -21.11 -12.63
CA GLU A 18 3.94 -20.41 -13.85
C GLU A 18 4.15 -18.92 -13.54
N ALA A 19 5.07 -18.27 -14.24
CA ALA A 19 5.27 -16.83 -14.09
C ALA A 19 3.92 -16.13 -14.34
N ILE A 20 3.51 -15.26 -13.42
CA ILE A 20 2.32 -14.46 -13.63
C ILE A 20 2.66 -13.42 -14.69
N ASP A 21 1.83 -13.32 -15.73
CA ASP A 21 1.98 -12.27 -16.74
C ASP A 21 1.98 -10.90 -16.04
N VAL A 22 3.12 -10.22 -16.14
CA VAL A 22 3.27 -8.88 -15.59
C VAL A 22 2.49 -7.94 -16.50
N VAL A 23 1.66 -7.08 -15.90
CA VAL A 23 0.91 -6.05 -16.64
C VAL A 23 1.90 -5.14 -17.36
N GLU A 24 1.67 -4.91 -18.65
CA GLU A 24 2.58 -4.11 -19.49
C GLU A 24 2.61 -2.62 -19.08
N ASP A 25 1.52 -2.10 -18.52
CA ASP A 25 1.44 -0.74 -17.99
C ASP A 25 1.81 -0.69 -16.51
N GLU A 26 2.99 -0.14 -16.21
CA GLU A 26 3.48 0.09 -14.84
C GLU A 26 2.87 1.35 -14.19
N CYS A 27 2.14 2.17 -14.96
CA CYS A 27 1.64 3.47 -14.55
C CYS A 27 0.13 3.58 -14.80
N PRO A 28 -0.70 3.91 -13.79
CA PRO A 28 -2.14 4.07 -13.97
C PRO A 28 -2.53 5.35 -14.71
N PHE A 29 -1.57 6.22 -15.05
CA PHE A 29 -1.83 7.50 -15.72
C PHE A 29 -1.52 7.42 -17.21
N GLU A 30 -2.50 7.81 -18.03
CA GLU A 30 -2.40 7.83 -19.50
C GLU A 30 -1.35 8.84 -20.04
N SER A 31 -0.91 9.78 -19.21
CA SER A 31 0.10 10.78 -19.56
C SER A 31 0.84 11.33 -18.33
N ASP A 32 2.03 11.90 -18.58
CA ASP A 32 2.77 12.64 -17.56
C ASP A 32 2.01 13.86 -17.04
N GLU A 33 1.19 14.51 -17.87
CA GLU A 33 0.35 15.64 -17.47
C GLU A 33 -0.71 15.19 -16.47
N ALA A 34 -1.41 14.07 -16.73
CA ALA A 34 -2.38 13.50 -15.79
C ALA A 34 -1.72 13.13 -14.45
N ARG A 35 -0.52 12.54 -14.48
CA ARG A 35 0.26 12.23 -13.28
C ARG A 35 0.63 13.48 -12.49
N GLN A 36 1.00 14.57 -13.16
CA GLN A 36 1.32 15.86 -12.51
C GLN A 36 0.09 16.48 -11.86
N ILE A 37 -1.07 16.46 -12.54
CA ILE A 37 -2.35 16.92 -11.98
C ILE A 37 -2.70 16.14 -10.71
N PHE A 38 -2.63 14.80 -10.77
CA PHE A 38 -2.86 13.95 -9.60
C PHE A 38 -1.91 14.28 -8.44
N THR A 39 -0.62 14.45 -8.74
CA THR A 39 0.40 14.73 -7.71
C THR A 39 0.13 16.07 -7.03
N ALA A 40 -0.19 17.11 -7.82
CA ALA A 40 -0.53 18.43 -7.29
C ALA A 40 -1.79 18.39 -6.42
N ALA A 41 -2.86 17.71 -6.88
CA ALA A 41 -4.10 17.57 -6.12
C ALA A 41 -3.86 16.79 -4.80
N LEU A 42 -3.07 15.72 -4.85
CA LEU A 42 -2.73 14.94 -3.66
C LEU A 42 -1.92 15.77 -2.64
N GLU A 43 -0.99 16.61 -3.10
CA GLU A 43 -0.27 17.54 -2.22
C GLU A 43 -1.20 18.55 -1.56
N GLU A 44 -2.17 19.10 -2.29
CA GLU A 44 -3.18 20.03 -1.74
C GLU A 44 -4.07 19.36 -0.69
N VAL A 45 -4.58 18.16 -0.98
CA VAL A 45 -5.43 17.39 -0.04
C VAL A 45 -4.65 17.01 1.22
N LYS A 46 -3.39 16.59 1.07
CA LYS A 46 -2.49 16.31 2.20
C LYS A 46 -2.23 17.53 3.06
N ALA A 47 -1.96 18.68 2.42
CA ALA A 47 -1.72 19.94 3.13
C ALA A 47 -2.97 20.48 3.84
N ALA A 48 -4.15 20.15 3.33
CA ALA A 48 -5.43 20.50 3.95
C ALA A 48 -5.86 19.53 5.06
N GLU A 49 -5.09 18.45 5.31
CA GLU A 49 -5.39 17.42 6.32
C GLU A 49 -6.80 16.82 6.18
N ILE A 50 -7.28 16.70 4.94
CA ILE A 50 -8.61 16.14 4.64
C ILE A 50 -8.57 14.64 4.94
N ILE A 51 -9.48 14.16 5.80
CA ILE A 51 -9.64 12.73 6.10
C ILE A 51 -10.78 12.18 5.22
N PRO A 52 -10.49 11.29 4.26
CA PRO A 52 -11.53 10.68 3.43
C PRO A 52 -12.42 9.73 4.24
N ASN A 53 -13.69 9.68 3.88
CA ASN A 53 -14.65 8.72 4.43
C ASN A 53 -14.72 7.48 3.53
N HIS A 54 -15.27 6.40 4.05
CA HIS A 54 -15.50 5.11 3.41
C HIS A 54 -14.23 4.27 3.18
N PHE A 55 -13.14 4.61 3.86
CA PHE A 55 -11.87 3.87 3.82
C PHE A 55 -11.46 3.33 5.19
N GLY A 56 -12.28 3.50 6.24
CA GLY A 56 -11.98 3.04 7.59
C GLY A 56 -10.91 3.86 8.29
N VAL A 57 -10.63 5.08 7.81
CA VAL A 57 -9.61 5.97 8.38
C VAL A 57 -10.21 7.13 9.18
N ALA A 58 -11.47 7.47 8.94
CA ALA A 58 -12.21 8.45 9.72
C ALA A 58 -12.70 7.83 11.04
N GLU A 59 -12.64 8.61 12.13
CA GLU A 59 -12.90 8.13 13.50
C GLU A 59 -14.30 7.51 13.68
N ASP A 60 -15.29 7.99 12.92
CA ASP A 60 -16.65 7.49 12.93
C ASP A 60 -16.83 6.13 12.22
N GLU A 61 -15.79 5.67 11.53
CA GLU A 61 -15.75 4.38 10.83
C GLU A 61 -15.04 3.30 11.65
N TRP A 62 -14.38 3.67 12.75
CA TRP A 62 -13.63 2.72 13.56
C TRP A 62 -14.59 1.85 14.39
N GLU A 63 -14.38 0.54 14.34
CA GLU A 63 -15.17 -0.42 15.13
C GLU A 63 -14.85 -0.32 16.63
N GLU A 64 -13.64 0.10 16.96
CA GLU A 64 -13.12 0.27 18.31
C GLU A 64 -12.83 1.75 18.59
N PRO A 65 -12.64 2.17 19.86
CA PRO A 65 -12.34 3.56 20.21
C PRO A 65 -11.04 4.13 19.62
N PHE A 66 -10.21 3.29 19.00
CA PHE A 66 -8.90 3.61 18.47
C PHE A 66 -8.71 2.96 17.10
N TYR A 67 -7.87 3.59 16.27
CA TYR A 67 -7.45 3.02 14.99
C TYR A 67 -6.53 1.82 15.24
N GLY A 68 -6.89 0.66 14.68
CA GLY A 68 -6.30 -0.66 14.97
C GLY A 68 -4.82 -0.65 15.38
N GLU A 69 -4.55 -0.96 16.65
CA GLU A 69 -3.22 -0.86 17.25
C GLU A 69 -2.36 -2.12 17.08
N THR A 70 -2.96 -3.26 16.73
CA THR A 70 -2.24 -4.52 16.51
C THR A 70 -2.79 -5.31 15.34
N GLU A 71 -1.90 -6.05 14.67
CA GLU A 71 -2.27 -7.01 13.63
C GLU A 71 -1.53 -8.33 13.84
N ASN A 72 -2.24 -9.44 13.65
CA ASN A 72 -1.67 -10.78 13.75
C ASN A 72 -1.16 -11.23 12.38
N VAL A 73 0.16 -11.26 12.22
CA VAL A 73 0.82 -11.70 10.98
C VAL A 73 1.32 -13.12 11.13
N LYS A 74 1.03 -13.95 10.13
CA LYS A 74 1.50 -15.34 10.10
C LYS A 74 2.91 -15.42 9.53
N ILE A 75 3.87 -15.75 10.39
CA ILE A 75 5.28 -16.00 10.01
C ILE A 75 5.54 -17.51 10.03
N GLY A 76 5.43 -18.11 8.85
CA GLY A 76 5.54 -19.56 8.67
C GLY A 76 4.40 -20.31 9.38
N ARG A 77 4.73 -20.97 10.50
CA ARG A 77 3.75 -21.71 11.34
C ARG A 77 3.32 -20.97 12.60
N LYS A 78 3.83 -19.76 12.83
CA LYS A 78 3.55 -18.98 14.03
C LYS A 78 2.72 -17.75 13.67
N GLU A 79 1.85 -17.35 14.59
CA GLU A 79 1.21 -16.05 14.57
C GLU A 79 2.02 -15.11 15.47
N VAL A 80 2.31 -13.93 14.94
CA VAL A 80 3.05 -12.89 15.64
C VAL A 80 2.19 -11.64 15.62
N GLU A 81 1.89 -11.14 16.81
CA GLU A 81 1.23 -9.84 16.97
C GLU A 81 2.26 -8.73 16.71
N ILE A 82 1.92 -7.84 15.79
CA ILE A 82 2.72 -6.67 15.45
C ILE A 82 1.96 -5.44 15.93
N VAL A 83 2.65 -4.56 16.65
CA VAL A 83 2.11 -3.28 17.08
C VAL A 83 2.17 -2.29 15.92
N LEU A 84 1.01 -1.71 15.60
CA LEU A 84 0.83 -0.68 14.58
C LEU A 84 0.72 0.67 15.28
N HIS A 85 1.86 1.30 15.55
CA HIS A 85 1.88 2.62 16.18
C HIS A 85 1.06 3.65 15.38
N PHE A 86 0.05 4.24 16.03
CA PHE A 86 -0.87 5.21 15.44
C PHE A 86 -0.14 6.33 14.70
N GLU A 87 0.88 6.93 15.33
CA GLU A 87 1.69 8.04 14.79
C GLU A 87 2.37 7.73 13.45
N VAL A 88 2.52 6.45 13.11
CA VAL A 88 3.14 6.00 11.85
C VAL A 88 2.08 5.47 10.90
N TRP A 89 1.18 4.60 11.38
CA TRP A 89 0.27 3.86 10.52
C TRP A 89 -0.94 4.66 10.09
N TRP A 90 -1.57 5.40 11.01
CA TRP A 90 -2.76 6.18 10.67
C TRP A 90 -2.46 7.27 9.62
N PRO A 91 -1.40 8.09 9.75
CA PRO A 91 -1.06 9.07 8.71
C PRO A 91 -0.78 8.45 7.34
N ARG A 92 -0.21 7.23 7.30
CA ARG A 92 0.05 6.51 6.05
C ARG A 92 -1.23 5.98 5.41
N ALA A 93 -2.14 5.44 6.22
CA ALA A 93 -3.44 4.98 5.75
C ALA A 93 -4.29 6.13 5.22
N VAL A 94 -4.29 7.28 5.92
CA VAL A 94 -4.94 8.51 5.44
C VAL A 94 -4.34 8.95 4.10
N ALA A 95 -3.01 9.02 3.99
CA ALA A 95 -2.36 9.41 2.73
C ALA A 95 -2.69 8.47 1.55
N TRP A 96 -2.84 7.18 1.84
CA TRP A 96 -3.27 6.19 0.85
C TRP A 96 -4.74 6.41 0.44
N ALA A 97 -5.64 6.60 1.41
CA ALA A 97 -7.06 6.88 1.16
C ALA A 97 -7.24 8.19 0.35
N GLN A 98 -6.47 9.23 0.67
CA GLN A 98 -6.48 10.49 -0.08
C GLN A 98 -6.07 10.28 -1.55
N GLY A 99 -5.08 9.40 -1.80
CA GLY A 99 -4.69 9.03 -3.15
C GLY A 99 -5.78 8.26 -3.88
N LEU A 100 -6.49 7.36 -3.21
CA LEU A 100 -7.59 6.61 -3.82
C LEU A 100 -8.80 7.48 -4.14
N GLU A 101 -9.18 8.40 -3.26
CA GLU A 101 -10.33 9.31 -3.47
C GLU A 101 -10.12 10.23 -4.69
N LEU A 102 -8.86 10.50 -5.06
CA LEU A 102 -8.49 11.35 -6.19
C LEU A 102 -8.33 10.62 -7.53
N MET A 103 -8.28 9.27 -7.54
CA MET A 103 -8.17 8.46 -8.76
C MET A 103 -9.54 8.13 -9.34
#